data_AF-A0A496L505-F1
#
_entry.id   AF-A0A496L505-F1
#
_cell.length_a   1.000
_cell.length_b   1.000
_cell.length_c   1.000
_cell.angle_alpha   90.00
_cell.angle_beta   90.00
_cell.angle_gamma   90.00
#
_symmetry.space_group_name_H-M   'P 1'
#
loop_
_entity.id
_entity.type
_entity.pdbx_description
1 polymer ?
#
loop_
_entity_poly.entity_id
_entity_poly.type
_entity_poly.pdbx_seq_one_letter_code
_entity_poly.pdbx_strand_id
1 'polypeptide(L)'
;TKLSDDINYRFSHCNWSEFPLTAEKFMDNIYKSSDKERVFNIMFGYEAIGIYNNKDSGIFDFFGALPYFAIEKGIDFGLPHTVVDKNQSVGSLSSVYQISWAGEDKSLAPYCGNELQNEALNKLYGLATRVNLSADEMLRFDWYRLQDISHFFYMANKNYQGDTFAMPYESQYAAFMNYMNVLSDFIERVGAQFPSSVEDEELNSLLKTISNQDEIIARQKEEIRRLKSEKSRR
;
A
#
# COMPACT_ATOMS: atom_id res chain seq x y z
N THR A 1 -4.20 20.17 1.03
CA THR A 1 -3.77 19.29 2.14
C THR A 1 -3.84 19.97 3.50
N LYS A 2 -3.97 21.31 3.60
CA LYS A 2 -3.94 22.06 4.89
C LYS A 2 -4.69 21.39 6.04
N LEU A 3 -5.98 21.08 5.89
CA LEU A 3 -6.79 20.48 6.96
C LEU A 3 -6.25 19.13 7.46
N SER A 4 -5.68 18.32 6.56
CA SER A 4 -5.05 17.05 6.90
C SER A 4 -3.72 17.25 7.62
N ASP A 5 -2.89 18.17 7.11
CA ASP A 5 -1.58 18.48 7.68
C ASP A 5 -1.71 19.11 9.08
N ASP A 6 -2.78 19.89 9.31
CA ASP A 6 -3.09 20.52 10.59
C ASP A 6 -3.35 19.47 11.69
N ILE A 7 -3.99 18.34 11.36
CA ILE A 7 -4.19 17.22 12.29
C ILE A 7 -2.92 16.36 12.39
N ASN A 8 -2.33 15.99 11.26
CA ASN A 8 -1.26 14.99 11.22
C ASN A 8 0.07 15.52 11.80
N TYR A 9 0.42 16.78 11.52
CA TYR A 9 1.76 17.32 11.82
C TYR A 9 1.77 18.55 12.73
N ARG A 10 0.65 19.24 12.94
CA ARG A 10 0.64 20.54 13.66
C ARG A 10 -0.19 20.57 14.92
N PHE A 11 -1.06 19.59 15.13
CA PHE A 11 -2.07 19.60 16.18
C PHE A 11 -1.48 19.89 17.58
N SER A 12 -0.40 19.18 17.95
CA SER A 12 0.29 19.37 19.24
C SER A 12 1.39 20.45 19.22
N HIS A 13 1.65 21.10 18.08
CA HIS A 13 2.72 22.11 17.99
C HIS A 13 2.20 23.46 18.47
N CYS A 14 2.87 24.07 19.46
CA CYS A 14 2.46 25.37 19.99
C CYS A 14 2.84 26.56 19.10
N ASN A 15 3.71 26.35 18.11
CA ASN A 15 4.33 27.41 17.32
C ASN A 15 3.71 27.56 15.91
N TRP A 16 2.39 27.74 15.86
CA TRP A 16 1.69 28.12 14.63
C TRP A 16 0.39 28.86 14.95
N SER A 17 -0.13 29.59 13.98
CA SER A 17 -1.20 30.59 14.19
C SER A 17 -2.54 30.03 14.65
N GLU A 18 -2.83 28.76 14.35
CA GLU A 18 -4.11 28.15 14.72
C GLU A 18 -4.07 27.49 16.11
N PHE A 19 -2.89 27.32 16.73
CA PHE A 19 -2.77 26.65 18.02
C PHE A 19 -3.48 27.43 19.16
N PRO A 20 -4.21 26.75 20.07
CA PRO A 20 -4.64 25.36 19.98
C PRO A 20 -5.70 25.19 18.89
N LEU A 21 -5.58 24.12 18.10
CA LEU A 21 -6.56 23.77 17.07
C LEU A 21 -7.80 23.15 17.73
N THR A 22 -8.87 23.94 17.86
CA THR A 22 -10.14 23.47 18.43
C THR A 22 -11.07 22.92 17.34
N ALA A 23 -12.00 22.06 17.73
CA ALA A 23 -13.02 21.53 16.80
C ALA A 23 -13.87 22.65 16.18
N GLU A 24 -14.16 23.69 16.98
CA GLU A 24 -14.84 24.91 16.51
C GLU A 24 -14.05 25.60 15.40
N LYS A 25 -12.77 25.95 15.63
CA LYS A 25 -11.91 26.58 14.61
C LYS A 25 -11.81 25.75 13.34
N PHE A 26 -11.65 24.44 13.51
CA PHE A 26 -11.52 23.50 12.39
C PHE A 26 -12.79 23.47 11.53
N MET A 27 -13.97 23.37 12.15
CA MET A 27 -15.25 23.41 11.44
C MET A 27 -15.56 24.79 10.87
N ASP A 28 -15.18 25.86 11.57
CA ASP A 28 -15.27 27.24 11.06
C ASP A 28 -14.45 27.43 9.78
N ASN A 29 -13.27 26.83 9.70
CA ASN A 29 -12.43 26.86 8.51
C ASN A 29 -13.08 26.13 7.33
N ILE A 30 -13.74 25.01 7.58
CA ILE A 30 -14.52 24.27 6.56
C ILE A 30 -15.76 25.07 6.14
N TYR A 31 -16.47 25.67 7.09
CA TYR A 31 -17.68 26.45 6.82
C TYR A 31 -17.38 27.73 6.02
N LYS A 32 -16.22 28.37 6.26
CA LYS A 32 -15.79 29.59 5.55
C LYS A 32 -15.16 29.29 4.18
N SER A 33 -14.95 28.03 3.82
CA SER A 33 -14.48 27.67 2.49
C SER A 33 -15.48 28.08 1.40
N SER A 34 -15.02 28.18 0.16
CA SER A 34 -15.82 28.62 -0.98
C SER A 34 -17.04 27.71 -1.21
N ASP A 35 -18.19 28.27 -1.57
CA ASP A 35 -19.41 27.51 -1.95
C ASP A 35 -19.19 26.51 -3.10
N LYS A 36 -18.07 26.65 -3.84
CA LYS A 36 -17.66 25.71 -4.88
C LYS A 36 -17.08 24.41 -4.32
N GLU A 37 -16.62 24.41 -3.08
CA GLU A 37 -16.06 23.26 -2.37
C GLU A 37 -17.17 22.52 -1.62
N ARG A 38 -17.72 21.47 -2.24
CA ARG A 38 -18.87 20.72 -1.69
C ARG A 38 -18.47 19.53 -0.83
N VAL A 39 -17.22 19.08 -0.94
CA VAL A 39 -16.71 17.87 -0.30
C VAL A 39 -15.29 18.13 0.19
N PHE A 40 -15.05 17.90 1.49
CA PHE A 40 -13.74 18.00 2.10
C PHE A 40 -13.26 16.60 2.47
N ASN A 41 -12.15 16.17 1.85
CA ASN A 41 -11.48 14.93 2.22
C ASN A 41 -10.35 15.22 3.21
N ILE A 42 -10.38 14.56 4.37
CA ILE A 42 -9.38 14.69 5.42
C ILE A 42 -8.69 13.33 5.53
N MET A 43 -7.38 13.29 5.25
CA MET A 43 -6.60 12.05 5.18
C MET A 43 -5.38 12.15 6.10
N PHE A 44 -5.23 11.23 7.05
CA PHE A 44 -4.07 11.16 7.94
C PHE A 44 -3.87 9.70 8.40
N GLY A 45 -2.66 9.37 8.83
CA GLY A 45 -2.34 8.05 9.41
C GLY A 45 -2.98 7.90 10.79
N TYR A 46 -3.36 6.67 11.18
CA TYR A 46 -3.93 6.42 12.51
C TYR A 46 -2.97 6.79 13.65
N GLU A 47 -1.68 6.82 13.35
CA GLU A 47 -0.59 7.26 14.23
C GLU A 47 -0.76 8.73 14.68
N ALA A 48 -1.47 9.56 13.90
CA ALA A 48 -1.82 10.91 14.32
C ALA A 48 -2.62 10.92 15.63
N ILE A 49 -3.36 9.85 15.95
CA ILE A 49 -4.21 9.75 17.12
C ILE A 49 -3.57 8.80 18.14
N GLY A 50 -3.10 9.34 19.25
CA GLY A 50 -2.55 8.56 20.37
C GLY A 50 -1.05 8.29 20.30
N ILE A 51 -0.42 8.35 19.12
CA ILE A 51 1.04 8.21 18.98
C ILE A 51 1.69 9.59 18.81
N TYR A 52 1.44 10.27 17.70
CA TYR A 52 2.00 11.61 17.45
C TYR A 52 1.33 12.67 18.32
N ASN A 53 -0.01 12.62 18.42
CA ASN A 53 -0.77 13.45 19.33
C ASN A 53 -1.32 12.56 20.46
N ASN A 54 -0.67 12.59 21.62
CA ASN A 54 -1.07 11.77 22.76
C ASN A 54 -2.38 12.27 23.40
N LYS A 55 -2.87 11.59 24.44
CA LYS A 55 -4.11 11.97 25.13
C LYS A 55 -4.08 13.40 25.68
N ASP A 56 -2.94 13.82 26.23
CA ASP A 56 -2.79 15.14 26.86
C ASP A 56 -2.78 16.30 25.86
N SER A 57 -2.63 16.01 24.56
CA SER A 57 -2.80 17.01 23.50
C SER A 57 -4.24 17.46 23.31
N GLY A 58 -5.22 16.72 23.83
CA GLY A 58 -6.65 16.97 23.61
C GLY A 58 -7.19 16.45 22.27
N ILE A 59 -6.42 15.65 21.52
CA ILE A 59 -6.85 15.11 20.21
C ILE A 59 -8.16 14.32 20.30
N PHE A 60 -8.38 13.56 21.37
CA PHE A 60 -9.61 12.78 21.56
C PHE A 60 -10.82 13.69 21.84
N ASP A 61 -10.63 14.73 22.66
CA ASP A 61 -11.68 15.71 22.94
C ASP A 61 -12.02 16.52 21.68
N PHE A 62 -11.02 16.84 20.86
CA PHE A 62 -11.21 17.44 19.55
C PHE A 62 -12.12 16.58 18.66
N PHE A 63 -11.80 15.29 18.47
CA PHE A 63 -12.65 14.40 17.66
C PHE A 63 -14.03 14.16 18.28
N GLY A 64 -14.13 14.14 19.62
CA GLY A 64 -15.41 14.04 20.33
C GLY A 64 -16.32 15.25 20.11
N ALA A 65 -15.74 16.44 19.97
CA ALA A 65 -16.47 17.68 19.74
C ALA A 65 -16.77 17.99 18.27
N LEU A 66 -16.04 17.40 17.31
CA LEU A 66 -16.21 17.66 15.87
C LEU A 66 -17.66 17.49 15.38
N PRO A 67 -18.40 16.42 15.72
CA PRO A 67 -19.77 16.24 15.24
C PRO A 67 -20.72 17.36 15.70
N TYR A 68 -20.54 17.87 16.92
CA TYR A 68 -21.36 18.95 17.45
C TYR A 68 -21.22 20.22 16.60
N PHE A 69 -19.99 20.67 16.38
CA PHE A 69 -19.72 21.86 15.57
C PHE A 69 -20.07 21.66 14.09
N ALA A 70 -19.93 20.44 13.56
CA ALA A 70 -20.37 20.14 12.20
C ALA A 70 -21.89 20.34 12.04
N ILE A 71 -22.70 19.83 12.99
CA ILE A 71 -24.16 19.97 12.98
C ILE A 71 -24.57 21.44 13.08
N GLU A 72 -23.95 22.23 13.96
CA GLU A 72 -24.24 23.67 14.09
C GLU A 72 -23.99 24.45 12.80
N LYS A 73 -23.04 24.00 11.98
CA LYS A 73 -22.69 24.61 10.69
C LYS A 73 -23.39 23.96 9.49
N GLY A 74 -24.25 22.96 9.71
CA GLY A 74 -24.92 22.21 8.64
C GLY A 74 -23.98 21.36 7.79
N ILE A 75 -22.84 20.94 8.34
CA ILE A 75 -21.85 20.08 7.69
C ILE A 75 -22.17 18.62 8.06
N ASP A 76 -22.28 17.76 7.05
CA ASP A 76 -22.57 16.33 7.21
C ASP A 76 -21.32 15.47 6.95
N PHE A 77 -21.29 14.28 7.53
CA PHE A 77 -20.24 13.28 7.30
C PHE A 77 -20.77 12.18 6.38
N GLY A 78 -19.95 11.75 5.42
CA GLY A 78 -20.35 10.74 4.45
C GLY A 78 -19.25 9.70 4.21
N LEU A 79 -19.66 8.46 4.06
CA LEU A 79 -18.78 7.43 3.49
C LEU A 79 -18.47 7.75 2.03
N PRO A 80 -17.29 7.37 1.51
CA PRO A 80 -16.91 7.70 0.13
C PRO A 80 -17.98 7.33 -0.91
N HIS A 81 -18.56 6.13 -0.83
CA HIS A 81 -19.63 5.70 -1.74
C HIS A 81 -20.89 6.58 -1.63
N THR A 82 -21.28 6.99 -0.41
CA THR A 82 -22.45 7.84 -0.18
C THR A 82 -22.22 9.24 -0.74
N VAL A 83 -21.01 9.77 -0.62
CA VAL A 83 -20.64 11.06 -1.20
C VAL A 83 -20.67 11.00 -2.73
N VAL A 84 -20.16 9.92 -3.32
CA VAL A 84 -20.21 9.71 -4.77
C VAL A 84 -21.66 9.61 -5.27
N ASP A 85 -22.53 8.88 -4.56
CA ASP A 85 -23.94 8.72 -4.96
C ASP A 85 -24.74 10.03 -4.89
N LYS A 86 -24.40 10.91 -3.92
CA LYS A 86 -25.10 12.19 -3.69
C LYS A 86 -24.62 13.33 -4.59
N ASN A 87 -23.45 13.21 -5.22
CA ASN A 87 -22.82 14.32 -5.94
C ASN A 87 -22.60 13.98 -7.43
N GLN A 88 -22.86 14.95 -8.30
CA GLN A 88 -22.53 14.83 -9.71
C GLN A 88 -21.05 15.09 -9.95
N SER A 89 -20.46 14.35 -10.90
CA SER A 89 -19.10 14.62 -11.36
C SER A 89 -18.99 16.03 -11.94
N VAL A 90 -17.98 16.78 -11.50
CA VAL A 90 -17.71 18.15 -11.97
C VAL A 90 -16.60 18.20 -13.03
N GLY A 91 -16.00 17.07 -13.38
CA GLY A 91 -14.93 16.99 -14.37
C GLY A 91 -14.03 15.77 -14.18
N SER A 92 -13.05 15.63 -15.06
CA SER A 92 -12.01 14.61 -14.98
C SER A 92 -10.78 15.14 -14.26
N LEU A 93 -10.23 14.35 -13.33
CA LEU A 93 -8.90 14.56 -12.78
C LEU A 93 -7.89 13.77 -13.61
N SER A 94 -6.85 14.43 -14.12
CA SER A 94 -5.74 13.78 -14.82
C SER A 94 -4.41 14.29 -14.27
N SER A 95 -3.47 13.37 -14.06
CA SER A 95 -2.08 13.71 -13.75
C SER A 95 -1.18 13.18 -14.84
N VAL A 96 -0.26 14.02 -15.33
CA VAL A 96 0.71 13.64 -16.39
C VAL A 96 1.75 12.66 -15.84
N TYR A 97 2.11 12.82 -14.57
CA TYR A 97 3.10 12.01 -13.89
C TYR A 97 2.45 11.28 -12.71
N GLN A 98 3.05 10.18 -12.30
CA GLN A 98 2.66 9.50 -11.06
C GLN A 98 3.00 10.40 -9.87
N ILE A 99 2.05 10.52 -8.95
CA ILE A 99 2.16 11.35 -7.75
C ILE A 99 1.90 10.50 -6.51
N SER A 100 2.41 10.97 -5.38
CA SER A 100 2.09 10.40 -4.07
C SER A 100 1.70 11.49 -3.08
N TRP A 101 1.15 11.09 -1.93
CA TRP A 101 0.94 12.02 -0.82
C TRP A 101 2.24 12.39 -0.10
N ALA A 102 3.30 11.57 -0.23
CA ALA A 102 4.53 11.73 0.52
C ALA A 102 5.42 12.84 -0.04
N GLY A 103 6.24 13.43 0.84
CA GLY A 103 7.14 14.53 0.48
C GLY A 103 6.43 15.87 0.26
N GLU A 104 7.23 16.93 0.16
CA GLU A 104 6.76 18.26 -0.25
C GLU A 104 6.46 18.31 -1.76
N ASP A 105 7.24 17.56 -2.53
CA ASP A 105 7.17 17.50 -4.00
C ASP A 105 6.07 16.55 -4.51
N LYS A 106 5.37 15.84 -3.62
CA LYS A 106 4.25 14.93 -3.93
C LYS A 106 4.58 13.93 -5.04
N SER A 107 5.81 13.45 -5.05
CA SER A 107 6.36 12.57 -6.08
C SER A 107 6.52 11.14 -5.58
N LEU A 108 6.97 10.23 -6.46
CA LEU A 108 7.36 8.86 -6.07
C LEU A 108 8.81 8.78 -5.54
N ALA A 109 9.52 9.91 -5.42
CA ALA A 109 10.90 9.94 -4.95
C ALA A 109 11.14 9.24 -3.59
N PRO A 110 10.19 9.22 -2.63
CA PRO A 110 10.35 8.47 -1.39
C PRO A 110 10.46 6.95 -1.58
N TYR A 111 10.00 6.40 -2.71
CA TYR A 111 9.90 4.96 -2.93
C TYR A 111 10.75 4.45 -4.10
N CYS A 112 11.02 5.27 -5.11
CA CYS A 112 11.81 4.89 -6.29
C CYS A 112 12.69 6.05 -6.82
N GLY A 113 13.15 6.93 -5.92
CA GLY A 113 13.90 8.13 -6.25
C GLY A 113 15.42 7.97 -6.34
N ASN A 114 15.99 6.81 -5.98
CA ASN A 114 17.43 6.58 -6.02
C ASN A 114 17.82 5.20 -6.59
N GLU A 115 19.12 5.01 -6.82
CA GLU A 115 19.66 3.77 -7.43
C GLU A 115 19.43 2.53 -6.56
N LEU A 116 19.52 2.65 -5.23
CA LEU A 116 19.30 1.54 -4.29
C LEU A 116 17.86 1.00 -4.39
N GLN A 117 16.89 1.91 -4.35
CA GLN A 117 15.47 1.58 -4.49
C GLN A 117 15.18 0.97 -5.85
N ASN A 118 15.69 1.57 -6.93
CA ASN A 118 15.45 1.08 -8.28
C ASN A 118 16.10 -0.30 -8.52
N GLU A 119 17.30 -0.55 -8.00
CA GLU A 119 17.93 -1.87 -8.07
C GLU A 119 17.11 -2.94 -7.33
N ALA A 120 16.67 -2.62 -6.11
CA ALA A 120 15.82 -3.49 -5.31
C ALA A 120 14.48 -3.81 -6.01
N LEU A 121 13.82 -2.79 -6.56
CA LEU A 121 12.56 -2.92 -7.30
C LEU A 121 12.74 -3.73 -8.59
N ASN A 122 13.80 -3.49 -9.35
CA ASN A 122 14.06 -4.21 -10.60
C ASN A 122 14.31 -5.69 -10.34
N LYS A 123 15.11 -6.04 -9.33
CA LYS A 123 15.34 -7.44 -8.95
C LYS A 123 14.09 -8.11 -8.42
N LEU A 124 13.28 -7.38 -7.65
CA LEU A 124 11.98 -7.85 -7.23
C LEU A 124 11.12 -8.09 -8.47
N TYR A 125 10.64 -7.06 -9.16
CA TYR A 125 9.68 -7.27 -10.24
C TYR A 125 10.17 -8.15 -11.41
N GLY A 126 11.48 -8.35 -11.58
CA GLY A 126 12.04 -9.37 -12.48
C GLY A 126 11.63 -10.82 -12.18
N LEU A 127 11.19 -11.15 -10.96
CA LEU A 127 10.70 -12.49 -10.60
C LEU A 127 9.18 -12.65 -10.76
N ALA A 128 8.45 -11.58 -11.09
CA ALA A 128 6.99 -11.55 -11.06
C ALA A 128 6.36 -12.67 -11.89
N THR A 129 6.87 -12.93 -13.10
CA THR A 129 6.39 -14.02 -13.95
C THR A 129 6.50 -15.37 -13.26
N ARG A 130 7.68 -15.70 -12.74
CA ARG A 130 7.96 -17.00 -12.10
C ARG A 130 7.16 -17.20 -10.81
N VAL A 131 7.04 -16.16 -10.01
CA VAL A 131 6.22 -16.20 -8.79
C VAL A 131 4.74 -16.42 -9.12
N ASN A 132 4.22 -15.75 -10.15
CA ASN A 132 2.83 -15.91 -10.59
C ASN A 132 2.54 -17.30 -11.16
N LEU A 133 3.55 -17.98 -11.70
CA LEU A 133 3.46 -19.36 -12.18
C LEU A 133 3.58 -20.41 -11.08
N SER A 134 4.15 -20.03 -9.92
CA SER A 134 4.27 -20.93 -8.79
C SER A 134 2.90 -21.30 -8.23
N ALA A 135 2.68 -22.59 -8.00
CA ALA A 135 1.55 -23.08 -7.21
C ALA A 135 1.79 -22.91 -5.70
N ASP A 136 3.02 -22.64 -5.26
CA ASP A 136 3.40 -22.46 -3.85
C ASP A 136 2.83 -21.16 -3.27
N GLU A 137 1.81 -21.30 -2.42
CA GLU A 137 1.16 -20.18 -1.73
C GLU A 137 2.12 -19.41 -0.81
N MET A 138 3.05 -20.10 -0.16
CA MET A 138 4.01 -19.47 0.74
C MET A 138 5.02 -18.64 -0.03
N LEU A 139 5.47 -19.13 -1.19
CA LEU A 139 6.35 -18.35 -2.08
C LEU A 139 5.67 -17.06 -2.56
N ARG A 140 4.39 -17.13 -2.96
CA ARG A 140 3.61 -15.93 -3.34
C ARG A 140 3.38 -14.98 -2.17
N PHE A 141 3.15 -15.51 -0.98
CA PHE A 141 2.93 -14.67 0.20
C PHE A 141 4.19 -13.92 0.64
N ASP A 142 5.34 -14.59 0.62
CA ASP A 142 6.63 -13.94 0.85
C ASP A 142 6.90 -12.87 -0.21
N TRP A 143 6.48 -13.11 -1.46
CA TRP A 143 6.55 -12.10 -2.51
C TRP A 143 5.75 -10.84 -2.24
N TYR A 144 4.53 -10.98 -1.71
CA TYR A 144 3.71 -9.83 -1.36
C TYR A 144 4.30 -9.03 -0.20
N ARG A 145 4.94 -9.71 0.76
CA ARG A 145 5.61 -9.02 1.88
C ARG A 145 6.83 -8.23 1.40
N LEU A 146 7.62 -8.78 0.49
CA LEU A 146 8.76 -8.09 -0.10
C LEU A 146 8.37 -6.84 -0.90
N GLN A 147 7.09 -6.71 -1.30
CA GLN A 147 6.56 -5.52 -1.98
C GLN A 147 6.14 -4.41 -1.01
N ASP A 148 6.24 -4.58 0.31
CA ASP A 148 5.89 -3.55 1.27
C ASP A 148 6.71 -2.28 1.02
N ILE A 149 6.00 -1.15 0.85
CA ILE A 149 6.62 0.13 0.47
C ILE A 149 7.58 0.67 1.53
N SER A 150 7.45 0.24 2.79
CA SER A 150 8.34 0.63 3.88
C SER A 150 9.78 0.20 3.61
N HIS A 151 9.99 -0.96 2.96
CA HIS A 151 11.33 -1.42 2.58
C HIS A 151 12.06 -0.37 1.75
N PHE A 152 11.39 0.14 0.71
CA PHE A 152 11.98 1.15 -0.17
C PHE A 152 12.03 2.52 0.50
N PHE A 153 11.03 2.86 1.32
CA PHE A 153 11.03 4.11 2.08
C PHE A 153 12.26 4.24 3.00
N TYR A 154 12.67 3.16 3.67
CA TYR A 154 13.88 3.16 4.51
C TYR A 154 15.19 3.24 3.71
N MET A 155 15.17 3.01 2.40
CA MET A 155 16.33 3.18 1.50
C MET A 155 16.41 4.60 0.92
N ALA A 156 15.51 5.50 1.30
CA ALA A 156 15.44 6.82 0.70
C ALA A 156 16.55 7.75 1.21
N ASN A 157 17.18 8.51 0.29
CA ASN A 157 18.30 9.42 0.61
C ASN A 157 17.90 10.65 1.46
N LYS A 158 16.63 11.04 1.42
CA LYS A 158 16.12 12.24 2.11
C LYS A 158 15.18 11.81 3.22
N ASN A 159 15.18 12.56 4.31
CA ASN A 159 14.09 12.52 5.27
C ASN A 159 12.88 13.15 4.59
N TYR A 160 12.08 12.33 3.90
CA TYR A 160 10.97 12.80 3.09
C TYR A 160 9.79 13.33 3.92
N GLN A 161 9.83 13.23 5.25
CA GLN A 161 8.90 13.88 6.17
C GLN A 161 9.59 14.19 7.50
N GLY A 162 9.08 15.17 8.24
CA GLY A 162 9.38 15.41 9.66
C GLY A 162 8.87 14.29 10.59
N ASP A 163 8.79 13.07 10.07
CA ASP A 163 8.21 11.92 10.73
C ASP A 163 9.24 11.28 11.68
N THR A 164 8.83 11.24 12.93
CA THR A 164 9.27 10.38 14.02
C THR A 164 9.07 8.88 13.74
N PHE A 165 9.09 8.44 12.48
CA PHE A 165 9.23 7.01 12.18
C PHE A 165 10.62 6.61 12.61
N ALA A 166 10.73 5.87 13.71
CA ALA A 166 12.00 5.35 14.17
C ALA A 166 12.60 4.53 13.02
N MET A 167 13.63 5.06 12.36
CA MET A 167 14.30 4.34 11.30
C MET A 167 15.00 3.16 11.95
N PRO A 168 14.61 1.91 11.65
CA PRO A 168 15.17 0.74 12.33
C PRO A 168 16.60 0.43 11.86
N TYR A 169 17.09 1.17 10.87
CA TYR A 169 18.40 1.00 10.26
C TYR A 169 19.30 2.21 10.54
N GLU A 170 20.58 1.95 10.75
CA GLU A 170 21.60 3.00 10.96
C GLU A 170 21.83 3.88 9.72
N SER A 171 21.49 3.37 8.53
CA SER A 171 21.58 4.12 7.27
C SER A 171 20.71 3.48 6.18
N GLN A 172 20.45 4.23 5.11
CA GLN A 172 19.82 3.70 3.89
C GLN A 172 20.57 2.51 3.29
N TYR A 173 21.91 2.46 3.44
CA TYR A 173 22.73 1.36 2.95
C TYR A 173 22.50 0.11 3.80
N ALA A 174 22.35 0.26 5.12
CA ALA A 174 22.00 -0.85 5.99
C ALA A 174 20.61 -1.40 5.66
N ALA A 175 19.63 -0.53 5.40
CA ALA A 175 18.30 -0.93 4.94
C ALA A 175 18.35 -1.70 3.61
N PHE A 176 19.08 -1.16 2.63
CA PHE A 176 19.28 -1.81 1.32
C PHE A 176 19.98 -3.16 1.46
N MET A 177 21.10 -3.24 2.18
CA MET A 177 21.85 -4.49 2.37
C MET A 177 21.00 -5.56 3.05
N ASN A 178 20.24 -5.20 4.09
CA ASN A 178 19.34 -6.13 4.75
C ASN A 178 18.27 -6.67 3.79
N TYR A 179 17.60 -5.78 3.06
CA TYR A 179 16.60 -6.17 2.07
C TYR A 179 17.19 -7.05 0.97
N MET A 180 18.36 -6.70 0.44
CA MET A 180 19.02 -7.46 -0.61
C MET A 180 19.47 -8.85 -0.18
N ASN A 181 19.88 -9.02 1.08
CA ASN A 181 20.17 -10.34 1.63
C ASN A 181 18.92 -11.22 1.66
N VAL A 182 17.79 -10.68 2.14
CA VAL A 182 16.50 -11.39 2.16
C VAL A 182 16.00 -11.68 0.74
N LEU A 183 16.11 -10.71 -0.17
CA LEU A 183 15.69 -10.88 -1.55
C LEU A 183 16.56 -11.92 -2.28
N SER A 184 17.85 -12.02 -1.95
CA SER A 184 18.75 -13.03 -2.54
C SER A 184 18.33 -14.46 -2.17
N ASP A 185 18.00 -14.71 -0.89
CA ASP A 185 17.43 -15.99 -0.45
C ASP A 185 16.11 -16.29 -1.18
N PHE A 186 15.24 -15.27 -1.31
CA PHE A 186 13.99 -15.43 -2.06
C PHE A 186 14.22 -15.76 -3.54
N ILE A 187 15.19 -15.12 -4.19
CA ILE A 187 15.56 -15.42 -5.59
C ILE A 187 16.01 -16.88 -5.73
N GLU A 188 16.83 -17.39 -4.80
CA GLU A 188 17.26 -18.78 -4.81
C GLU A 188 16.09 -19.76 -4.64
N ARG A 189 15.13 -19.45 -3.76
CA ARG A 189 13.90 -20.23 -3.57
C ARG A 189 13.04 -20.26 -4.84
N VAL A 190 12.90 -19.12 -5.53
CA VAL A 190 12.21 -19.07 -6.83
C VAL A 190 12.97 -19.89 -7.87
N GLY A 191 14.30 -19.74 -7.94
CA GLY A 191 15.17 -20.47 -8.87
C GLY A 191 15.16 -21.98 -8.69
N ALA A 192 14.99 -22.46 -7.45
CA ALA A 192 14.85 -23.88 -7.15
C ALA A 192 13.55 -24.49 -7.72
N GLN A 193 12.49 -23.71 -7.85
CA GLN A 193 11.23 -24.13 -8.49
C GLN A 193 11.24 -23.88 -10.01
N PHE A 194 11.88 -22.79 -10.44
CA PHE A 194 11.91 -22.32 -11.82
C PHE A 194 13.33 -21.91 -12.22
N PRO A 195 14.15 -22.86 -12.73
CA PRO A 195 15.56 -22.63 -13.03
C PRO A 195 15.76 -21.47 -14.02
N SER A 196 16.74 -20.61 -13.71
CA SER A 196 17.04 -19.41 -14.51
C SER A 196 17.56 -19.67 -15.92
N SER A 197 17.95 -20.91 -16.22
CA SER A 197 18.37 -21.35 -17.54
C SER A 197 17.23 -21.48 -18.54
N VAL A 198 15.97 -21.45 -18.07
CA VAL A 198 14.78 -21.55 -18.91
C VAL A 198 14.18 -20.15 -19.05
N GLU A 199 14.02 -19.69 -20.29
CA GLU A 199 13.38 -18.41 -20.56
C GLU A 199 11.90 -18.44 -20.18
N ASP A 200 11.34 -17.29 -19.78
CA ASP A 200 9.96 -17.21 -19.28
C ASP A 200 8.92 -17.70 -20.32
N GLU A 201 9.16 -17.49 -21.62
CA GLU A 201 8.28 -17.98 -22.70
C GLU A 201 8.30 -19.51 -22.80
N GLU A 202 9.49 -20.10 -22.75
CA GLU A 202 9.68 -21.54 -22.76
C GLU A 202 9.05 -22.17 -21.50
N LEU A 203 9.29 -21.55 -20.33
CA LEU A 203 8.74 -21.96 -19.05
C LEU A 203 7.20 -21.99 -19.06
N ASN A 204 6.58 -20.94 -19.58
CA ASN A 204 5.13 -20.85 -19.73
C ASN A 204 4.57 -21.98 -20.62
N SER A 205 5.27 -22.29 -21.73
CA SER A 205 4.85 -23.37 -22.64
C SER A 205 4.95 -24.74 -21.97
N LEU A 206 6.02 -24.97 -21.21
CA LEU A 206 6.28 -26.21 -20.48
C LEU A 206 5.24 -26.41 -19.38
N LEU A 207 4.92 -25.37 -18.60
CA LEU A 207 3.91 -25.45 -17.54
C LEU A 207 2.51 -25.74 -18.08
N LYS A 208 2.12 -25.13 -19.21
CA LYS A 208 0.86 -25.47 -19.89
C LYS A 208 0.85 -26.93 -20.33
N THR A 209 1.98 -27.43 -20.83
CA THR A 209 2.11 -28.83 -21.25
C THR A 209 1.97 -29.77 -20.06
N ILE A 210 2.63 -29.47 -18.95
CA ILE A 210 2.56 -30.25 -17.70
C ILE A 210 1.12 -30.26 -17.17
N SER A 211 0.47 -29.09 -17.09
CA SER A 211 -0.93 -28.99 -16.62
C SER A 211 -1.89 -29.81 -17.50
N ASN A 212 -1.75 -29.74 -18.83
CA ASN A 212 -2.54 -30.57 -19.74
C ASN A 212 -2.28 -32.06 -19.54
N GLN A 213 -1.02 -32.45 -19.33
CA GLN A 213 -0.65 -33.84 -19.07
C GLN A 213 -1.24 -34.33 -17.74
N ASP A 214 -1.22 -33.53 -16.69
CA ASP A 214 -1.80 -33.86 -15.39
C ASP A 214 -3.32 -34.10 -15.48
N GLU A 215 -4.04 -33.28 -16.25
CA GLU A 215 -5.46 -33.52 -16.52
C GLU A 215 -5.70 -34.83 -17.27
N ILE A 216 -4.88 -35.13 -18.28
CA ILE A 216 -4.98 -36.39 -19.04
C ILE A 216 -4.72 -37.58 -18.11
N ILE A 217 -3.68 -37.50 -17.29
CA ILE A 217 -3.33 -38.54 -16.31
C ILE A 217 -4.47 -38.74 -15.31
N ALA A 218 -5.09 -37.66 -14.83
CA ALA A 218 -6.23 -37.73 -13.91
C ALA A 218 -7.42 -38.47 -14.55
N ARG A 219 -7.81 -38.09 -15.78
CA ARG A 219 -8.89 -38.77 -16.53
C ARG A 219 -8.58 -40.24 -16.76
N GLN A 220 -7.35 -40.57 -17.17
CA GLN A 220 -6.93 -41.95 -17.39
C GLN A 220 -6.95 -42.79 -16.10
N LYS A 221 -6.52 -42.22 -14.97
CA LYS A 221 -6.60 -42.89 -13.67
C LYS A 221 -8.04 -43.22 -13.28
N GLU A 222 -8.97 -42.32 -13.58
CA GLU A 222 -10.39 -42.51 -13.30
C GLU A 222 -11.03 -43.58 -14.21
N GLU A 223 -10.71 -43.56 -15.51
CA GLU A 223 -11.10 -44.60 -16.47
C GLU A 223 -10.59 -45.98 -16.02
N ILE A 224 -9.32 -46.08 -15.62
CA ILE A 224 -8.72 -47.32 -15.11
C ILE A 224 -9.44 -47.81 -13.86
N ARG A 225 -9.81 -46.91 -12.92
CA ARG A 225 -10.60 -47.28 -11.74
C ARG A 225 -11.97 -47.82 -12.14
N ARG A 226 -12.66 -47.18 -13.08
CA ARG A 226 -13.96 -47.63 -13.59
C ARG A 226 -13.85 -49.04 -14.19
N LEU A 227 -12.91 -49.25 -15.10
CA LEU A 227 -12.69 -50.54 -15.77
C LEU A 227 -12.29 -51.66 -14.79
N LYS A 228 -11.46 -51.36 -13.78
CA LYS A 228 -11.12 -52.34 -12.72
C LYS A 228 -12.34 -52.72 -11.88
N SER A 229 -13.23 -51.77 -11.59
CA SER A 229 -14.47 -52.02 -10.86
C SER A 229 -15.47 -52.87 -11.66
N GLU A 230 -15.55 -52.66 -12.98
CA GLU A 230 -16.39 -53.45 -13.88
C GLU A 230 -15.84 -54.88 -14.02
N LYS A 231 -14.52 -55.03 -14.08
CA LYS A 231 -13.87 -56.35 -14.14
C LYS A 231 -14.01 -57.14 -12.84
N SER A 232 -14.02 -56.50 -11.67
CA SER A 232 -14.21 -57.20 -10.39
C SER A 232 -15.68 -57.55 -10.11
N ARG A 233 -16.62 -57.02 -10.89
CA ARG A 233 -18.06 -57.33 -10.82
C ARG A 233 -18.47 -58.46 -11.77
N ARG A 234 -17.57 -58.93 -12.63
CA ARG A 234 -17.72 -60.11 -13.48
C ARG A 234 -16.98 -61.29 -12.86
#